data_AF-A0A382VLR5-F1
#
_entry.id   AF-A0A382VLR5-F1
#
_cell.length_a   1.000
_cell.length_b   1.000
_cell.length_c   1.000
_cell.angle_alpha   90.00
_cell.angle_beta   90.00
_cell.angle_gamma   90.00
#
_symmetry.space_group_name_H-M   'P 1'
#
loop_
_entity.id
_entity.type
_entity.pdbx_description
1 polymer ?
#
loop_
_entity_poly.entity_id
_entity_poly.type
_entity_poly.pdbx_seq_one_letter_code
_entity_poly.pdbx_strand_id
1 'polypeptide(L)'
;MMKNILANLLFALFVNIAFAEEEASPKDRLIVETLTRLERFDVSGNEKWKGAVERCARSLRGKEGYFELVDQFSVKAEASALIQFVQKDPSAEDAAKAVQLLFRLEKKQSIANALTAGPKGKADAIAKLVGFIQTPEAKKLLEEYRATNKPASTVAAAAPALLATPEDIALLAKRKGDP
;
A
#
# COMPACT_ATOMS: atom_id res chain seq x y z
N MET A 1 37.97 50.56 -9.75
CA MET A 1 36.53 50.76 -9.98
C MET A 1 35.88 49.40 -10.20
N MET A 2 35.56 48.65 -9.13
CA MET A 2 34.74 47.44 -9.19
C MET A 2 33.77 47.48 -8.01
N LYS A 3 32.56 47.88 -8.36
CA LYS A 3 31.34 47.91 -7.58
C LYS A 3 30.85 46.46 -7.52
N ASN A 4 30.50 45.97 -6.33
CA ASN A 4 29.22 45.30 -6.04
C ASN A 4 29.27 43.97 -5.26
N ILE A 5 28.77 44.06 -4.02
CA ILE A 5 27.68 43.23 -3.45
C ILE A 5 28.10 41.77 -3.19
N LEU A 6 28.55 41.32 -2.00
CA LEU A 6 28.12 41.63 -0.63
C LEU A 6 26.60 41.62 -0.41
N ALA A 7 25.88 40.69 -1.07
CA ALA A 7 24.52 40.32 -0.69
C ALA A 7 24.17 38.94 -1.29
N ASN A 8 24.55 37.86 -0.64
CA ASN A 8 23.92 36.54 -0.82
C ASN A 8 24.27 35.59 0.33
N LEU A 9 24.24 36.12 1.56
CA LEU A 9 24.31 35.32 2.78
C LEU A 9 23.04 35.57 3.60
N LEU A 10 21.87 35.44 2.96
CA LEU A 10 20.58 35.50 3.63
C LEU A 10 19.78 34.26 3.24
N PHE A 11 19.35 33.54 4.28
CA PHE A 11 18.18 32.66 4.27
C PHE A 11 18.39 31.20 3.82
N ALA A 12 19.03 30.40 4.68
CA ALA A 12 18.75 28.97 4.76
C ALA A 12 18.74 28.50 6.22
N LEU A 13 18.01 29.21 7.08
CA LEU A 13 17.57 28.64 8.35
C LEU A 13 16.37 27.74 8.03
N PHE A 14 16.63 26.50 7.63
CA PHE A 14 15.63 25.44 7.66
C PHE A 14 15.21 25.27 9.12
N VAL A 15 14.17 25.99 9.52
CA VAL A 15 13.47 25.74 10.77
C VAL A 15 12.89 24.33 10.62
N ASN A 16 13.59 23.35 11.18
CA ASN A 16 13.03 22.05 11.47
C ASN A 16 11.99 22.28 12.56
N ILE A 17 10.78 22.67 12.17
CA ILE A 17 9.62 22.57 13.04
C ILE A 17 9.40 21.07 13.20
N ALA A 18 10.08 20.48 14.17
CA ALA A 18 9.70 19.20 14.72
C ALA A 18 8.31 19.42 15.31
N PHE A 19 7.27 19.09 14.56
CA PHE A 19 5.93 18.94 15.10
C PHE A 19 6.03 17.88 16.19
N ALA A 20 6.08 18.31 17.46
CA ALA A 20 5.93 17.40 18.58
C ALA A 20 4.51 16.83 18.47
N GLU A 21 4.40 15.61 17.97
CA GLU A 21 3.12 14.93 17.86
C GLU A 21 2.61 14.61 19.27
N GLU A 22 1.48 15.19 19.63
CA GLU A 22 0.84 14.95 20.92
C GLU A 22 0.37 13.48 21.01
N GLU A 23 0.75 12.79 22.08
CA GLU A 23 0.34 11.41 22.35
C GLU A 23 -1.12 11.33 22.83
N ALA A 24 -1.74 10.15 22.65
CA ALA A 24 -3.10 9.89 23.09
C ALA A 24 -3.22 9.96 24.63
N SER A 25 -3.94 10.96 25.12
CA SER A 25 -4.24 11.12 26.54
C SER A 25 -5.29 10.11 27.03
N PRO A 26 -5.43 9.85 28.34
CA PRO A 26 -6.53 9.05 28.88
C PRO A 26 -7.91 9.57 28.50
N LYS A 27 -8.05 10.89 28.36
CA LYS A 27 -9.28 11.55 27.92
C LYS A 27 -9.59 11.25 26.46
N ASP A 28 -8.58 11.22 25.59
CA ASP A 28 -8.76 10.83 24.19
C ASP A 28 -9.27 9.39 24.08
N ARG A 29 -8.68 8.48 24.87
CA ARG A 29 -9.12 7.08 24.89
C ARG A 29 -10.57 6.94 25.33
N LEU A 30 -10.98 7.64 26.38
CA LEU A 30 -12.39 7.64 26.83
C LEU A 30 -13.34 8.19 25.75
N ILE A 31 -12.95 9.27 25.06
CA ILE A 31 -13.71 9.82 23.93
C ILE A 31 -13.84 8.76 22.84
N VAL A 32 -12.73 8.16 22.40
CA VAL A 32 -12.72 7.18 21.31
C VAL A 32 -13.50 5.93 21.67
N GLU A 33 -13.38 5.42 22.89
CA GLU A 33 -14.18 4.28 23.36
C GLU A 33 -15.67 4.60 23.30
N THR A 34 -16.06 5.79 23.75
CA THR A 34 -17.47 6.23 23.69
C THR A 34 -17.95 6.34 22.24
N LEU A 35 -17.17 6.96 21.37
CA LEU A 35 -17.51 7.11 19.94
C LEU A 35 -17.59 5.76 19.22
N THR A 36 -16.72 4.81 19.59
CA THR A 36 -16.69 3.47 18.98
C THR A 36 -17.96 2.69 19.27
N ARG A 37 -18.56 2.89 20.45
CA ARG A 37 -19.84 2.27 20.85
C ARG A 37 -21.05 2.87 20.12
N LEU A 38 -20.94 4.09 19.59
CA LEU A 38 -22.02 4.80 18.91
C LEU A 38 -22.09 4.45 17.41
N GLU A 39 -21.91 3.18 17.03
CA GLU A 39 -21.82 2.64 15.65
C GLU A 39 -22.17 3.62 14.52
N ARG A 40 -21.21 3.84 13.59
CA ARG A 40 -21.34 4.74 12.41
C ARG A 40 -21.43 6.24 12.75
N PHE A 41 -20.65 6.67 13.73
CA PHE A 41 -20.53 8.08 14.10
C PHE A 41 -19.47 8.82 13.27
N ASP A 42 -19.88 9.83 12.51
CA ASP A 42 -18.94 10.68 11.77
C ASP A 42 -18.35 11.78 12.66
N VAL A 43 -17.03 11.76 12.83
CA VAL A 43 -16.27 12.73 13.63
C VAL A 43 -15.77 13.92 12.80
N SER A 44 -15.97 13.92 11.49
CA SER A 44 -15.43 14.94 10.57
C SER A 44 -15.89 16.36 10.90
N GLY A 45 -17.10 16.51 11.45
CA GLY A 45 -17.65 17.80 11.89
C GLY A 45 -17.17 18.27 13.27
N ASN A 46 -16.31 17.51 13.97
CA ASN A 46 -15.84 17.84 15.31
C ASN A 46 -14.32 17.62 15.43
N GLU A 47 -13.56 18.70 15.26
CA GLU A 47 -12.08 18.67 15.30
C GLU A 47 -11.52 18.11 16.60
N LYS A 48 -12.19 18.31 17.74
CA LYS A 48 -11.75 17.75 19.02
C LYS A 48 -11.84 16.22 19.03
N TRP A 49 -12.94 15.67 18.52
CA TRP A 49 -13.14 14.22 18.45
C TRP A 49 -12.27 13.59 17.37
N LYS A 50 -12.20 14.21 16.19
CA LYS A 50 -11.29 13.80 15.13
C LYS A 50 -9.84 13.76 15.61
N GLY A 51 -9.37 14.80 16.29
CA GLY A 51 -8.03 14.84 16.87
C GLY A 51 -7.79 13.74 17.92
N ALA A 52 -8.79 13.44 18.77
CA ALA A 52 -8.70 12.33 19.71
C ALA A 52 -8.59 10.97 19.01
N VAL A 53 -9.38 10.74 17.96
CA VAL A 53 -9.32 9.53 17.12
C VAL A 53 -7.96 9.41 16.44
N GLU A 54 -7.45 10.48 15.83
CA GLU A 54 -6.15 10.50 15.15
C GLU A 54 -5.00 10.18 16.12
N ARG A 55 -4.98 10.81 17.31
CA ARG A 55 -3.98 10.49 18.35
C ARG A 55 -4.08 9.03 18.81
N CYS A 56 -5.29 8.52 19.03
CA CYS A 56 -5.50 7.13 19.44
C CYS A 56 -5.06 6.14 18.35
N ALA A 57 -5.43 6.37 17.09
CA ALA A 57 -5.00 5.55 15.96
C ALA A 57 -3.47 5.51 15.86
N ARG A 58 -2.80 6.66 15.97
CA ARG A 58 -1.33 6.73 16.01
C ARG A 58 -0.75 5.85 17.12
N SER A 59 -1.32 5.89 18.32
CA SER A 59 -0.86 5.13 19.48
C SER A 59 -1.07 3.60 19.38
N LEU A 60 -1.97 3.19 18.49
CA LEU A 60 -2.32 1.79 18.25
C LEU A 60 -1.55 1.14 17.10
N ARG A 61 -0.78 1.91 16.31
CA ARG A 61 0.00 1.36 15.19
C ARG A 61 0.75 0.08 15.57
N GLY A 62 0.50 -1.00 14.84
CA GLY A 62 1.13 -2.31 15.05
C GLY A 62 0.57 -3.11 16.24
N LYS A 63 -0.53 -2.64 16.84
CA LYS A 63 -1.28 -3.33 17.89
C LYS A 63 -2.66 -3.72 17.35
N GLU A 64 -3.32 -4.62 18.07
CA GLU A 64 -4.71 -5.00 17.82
C GLU A 64 -5.64 -3.77 17.85
N GLY A 65 -6.66 -3.78 16.99
CA GLY A 65 -7.65 -2.70 16.91
C GLY A 65 -7.23 -1.49 16.06
N TYR A 66 -5.98 -1.41 15.62
CA TYR A 66 -5.49 -0.28 14.81
C TYR A 66 -6.26 -0.16 13.49
N PHE A 67 -6.33 -1.23 12.70
CA PHE A 67 -6.94 -1.20 11.38
C PHE A 67 -8.45 -0.97 11.48
N GLU A 68 -9.09 -1.55 12.49
CA GLU A 68 -10.51 -1.41 12.81
C GLU A 68 -10.84 0.05 13.12
N LEU A 69 -10.03 0.71 13.96
CA LEU A 69 -10.23 2.12 14.31
C LEU A 69 -10.03 3.03 13.09
N VAL A 70 -8.99 2.77 12.28
CA VAL A 70 -8.72 3.54 11.06
C VAL A 70 -9.84 3.40 10.04
N ASP A 71 -10.40 2.19 9.90
CA ASP A 71 -11.54 1.91 9.02
C ASP A 71 -12.81 2.62 9.50
N GLN A 72 -13.17 2.40 10.76
CA GLN A 72 -14.42 2.89 11.36
C GLN A 72 -14.55 4.41 11.27
N PHE A 73 -13.46 5.14 11.50
CA PHE A 73 -13.45 6.61 11.46
C PHE A 73 -12.82 7.20 10.20
N SER A 74 -12.46 6.36 9.21
CA SER A 74 -11.85 6.79 7.95
C SER A 74 -10.66 7.76 8.15
N VAL A 75 -9.71 7.37 9.02
CA VAL A 75 -8.63 8.24 9.49
C VAL A 75 -7.58 8.50 8.40
N LYS A 76 -7.82 9.51 7.55
CA LYS A 76 -6.97 9.83 6.38
C LYS A 76 -5.53 10.21 6.75
N ALA A 77 -5.29 10.70 7.97
CA ALA A 77 -3.96 11.04 8.47
C ALA A 77 -3.03 9.81 8.58
N GLU A 78 -3.58 8.60 8.71
CA GLU A 78 -2.83 7.36 8.88
C GLU A 78 -2.32 6.77 7.55
N ALA A 79 -2.64 7.39 6.40
CA ALA A 79 -2.23 6.90 5.08
C ALA A 79 -0.72 6.61 4.97
N SER A 80 0.13 7.49 5.53
CA SER A 80 1.58 7.29 5.52
C SER A 80 2.02 6.07 6.34
N ALA A 81 1.39 5.83 7.49
CA ALA A 81 1.67 4.67 8.34
C ALA A 81 1.20 3.38 7.65
N LEU A 82 0.02 3.38 7.03
CA LEU A 82 -0.48 2.25 6.23
C LEU A 82 0.50 1.88 5.11
N ILE A 83 1.06 2.86 4.40
CA ILE A 83 2.09 2.62 3.38
C ILE A 83 3.35 1.97 3.98
N GLN A 84 3.73 2.31 5.21
CA GLN A 84 4.87 1.67 5.87
C GLN A 84 4.63 0.18 6.12
N PHE A 85 3.41 -0.24 6.50
CA PHE A 85 3.09 -1.67 6.61
C PHE A 85 3.28 -2.38 5.27
N VAL A 86 2.77 -1.78 4.19
CA VAL A 86 2.89 -2.32 2.83
C VAL A 86 4.35 -2.42 2.37
N GLN A 87 5.17 -1.40 2.63
CA GLN A 87 6.56 -1.37 2.17
C GLN A 87 7.51 -2.21 3.04
N LYS A 88 7.23 -2.34 4.34
CA LYS A 88 8.03 -3.10 5.29
C LYS A 88 8.03 -4.57 4.90
N ASP A 89 6.85 -5.18 4.82
CA ASP A 89 6.67 -6.56 4.42
C ASP A 89 5.35 -6.74 3.64
N PRO A 90 5.39 -6.67 2.30
CA PRO A 90 4.21 -6.86 1.45
C PRO A 90 3.58 -8.27 1.54
N SER A 91 4.23 -9.24 2.21
CA SER A 91 3.69 -10.60 2.37
C SER A 91 2.95 -10.79 3.69
N ALA A 92 3.03 -9.83 4.62
CA ALA A 92 2.36 -9.88 5.91
C ALA A 92 0.84 -9.62 5.78
N GLU A 93 0.06 -10.18 6.72
CA GLU A 93 -1.39 -9.94 6.80
C GLU A 93 -1.72 -8.44 6.94
N ASP A 94 -0.95 -7.74 7.76
CA ASP A 94 -1.07 -6.28 7.97
C ASP A 94 -0.95 -5.49 6.66
N ALA A 95 -0.12 -5.95 5.72
CA ALA A 95 0.02 -5.28 4.42
C ALA A 95 -1.25 -5.42 3.57
N ALA A 96 -1.92 -6.58 3.61
CA ALA A 96 -3.19 -6.77 2.91
C ALA A 96 -4.29 -5.85 3.48
N LYS A 97 -4.41 -5.78 4.81
CA LYS A 97 -5.35 -4.87 5.49
C LYS A 97 -5.03 -3.41 5.14
N ALA A 98 -3.76 -3.03 5.18
CA ALA A 98 -3.32 -1.68 4.85
C ALA A 98 -3.65 -1.28 3.40
N VAL A 99 -3.42 -2.16 2.41
CA VAL A 99 -3.79 -1.89 1.01
C VAL A 99 -5.30 -1.68 0.88
N GLN A 100 -6.11 -2.54 1.52
CA GLN A 100 -7.57 -2.41 1.48
C GLN A 100 -8.02 -1.05 2.05
N LEU A 101 -7.49 -0.63 3.19
CA LEU A 101 -7.82 0.66 3.78
C LEU A 101 -7.34 1.84 2.92
N LEU A 102 -6.16 1.75 2.32
CA LEU A 102 -5.66 2.80 1.43
C LEU A 102 -6.59 3.03 0.22
N PHE A 103 -7.23 1.98 -0.31
CA PHE A 103 -8.28 2.14 -1.32
C PHE A 103 -9.54 2.80 -0.76
N ARG A 104 -10.02 2.38 0.41
CA ARG A 104 -11.20 3.00 1.06
C ARG A 104 -10.99 4.48 1.42
N LEU A 105 -9.76 4.84 1.81
CA LEU A 105 -9.36 6.21 2.11
C LEU A 105 -9.03 7.04 0.85
N GLU A 106 -9.25 6.49 -0.34
CA GLU A 106 -8.99 7.12 -1.65
C GLU A 106 -7.52 7.50 -1.87
N LYS A 107 -6.58 6.78 -1.24
CA LYS A 107 -5.13 7.03 -1.28
C LYS A 107 -4.40 6.25 -2.37
N LYS A 108 -5.07 5.98 -3.49
CA LYS A 108 -4.52 5.22 -4.63
C LYS A 108 -3.14 5.70 -5.11
N GLN A 109 -2.91 7.01 -5.12
CA GLN A 109 -1.63 7.59 -5.56
C GLN A 109 -0.47 7.16 -4.65
N SER A 110 -0.73 6.97 -3.36
CA SER A 110 0.30 6.52 -2.42
C SER A 110 0.73 5.07 -2.72
N ILE A 111 -0.23 4.24 -3.14
CA ILE A 111 0.04 2.86 -3.60
C ILE A 111 0.80 2.89 -4.93
N ALA A 112 0.40 3.74 -5.88
CA ALA A 112 1.10 3.93 -7.15
C ALA A 112 2.58 4.29 -6.92
N ASN A 113 2.85 5.21 -5.99
CA ASN A 113 4.22 5.56 -5.61
C ASN A 113 4.96 4.39 -4.95
N ALA A 114 4.28 3.58 -4.12
CA ALA A 114 4.90 2.41 -3.49
C ALA A 114 5.27 1.31 -4.52
N LEU A 115 4.49 1.17 -5.60
CA LEU A 115 4.78 0.26 -6.70
C LEU A 115 6.02 0.66 -7.51
N THR A 116 6.43 1.93 -7.48
CA THR A 116 7.58 2.44 -8.25
C THR A 116 8.82 2.73 -7.40
N ALA A 117 8.67 2.88 -6.08
CA ALA A 117 9.74 3.32 -5.18
C ALA A 117 10.72 2.21 -4.73
N GLY A 118 10.49 0.93 -5.07
CA GLY A 118 11.22 -0.20 -4.49
C GLY A 118 11.74 -1.24 -5.49
N PRO A 119 12.46 -2.27 -5.00
CA PRO A 119 12.91 -3.38 -5.82
C PRO A 119 11.72 -4.08 -6.49
N LYS A 120 11.94 -4.58 -7.72
CA LYS A 120 10.89 -5.23 -8.52
C LYS A 120 10.12 -6.31 -7.75
N GLY A 121 10.79 -7.15 -6.96
CA GLY A 121 10.12 -8.18 -6.16
C GLY A 121 9.15 -7.63 -5.10
N LYS A 122 9.47 -6.50 -4.46
CA LYS A 122 8.53 -5.83 -3.54
C LYS A 122 7.35 -5.23 -4.31
N ALA A 123 7.61 -4.60 -5.45
CA ALA A 123 6.57 -4.04 -6.29
C ALA A 123 5.60 -5.11 -6.81
N ASP A 124 6.11 -6.27 -7.24
CA ASP A 124 5.30 -7.41 -7.68
C ASP A 124 4.43 -7.95 -6.53
N ALA A 125 4.97 -8.02 -5.31
CA ALA A 125 4.20 -8.43 -4.13
C ALA A 125 3.08 -7.42 -3.78
N ILE A 126 3.37 -6.11 -3.84
CA ILE A 126 2.36 -5.06 -3.66
C ILE A 126 1.30 -5.14 -4.77
N ALA A 127 1.70 -5.36 -6.02
CA ALA A 127 0.78 -5.53 -7.15
C ALA A 127 -0.15 -6.73 -6.96
N LYS A 128 0.36 -7.82 -6.38
CA LYS A 128 -0.46 -8.98 -6.00
C LYS A 128 -1.51 -8.61 -4.95
N LEU A 129 -1.14 -7.86 -3.91
CA LEU A 129 -2.10 -7.37 -2.90
C LEU A 129 -3.21 -6.51 -3.52
N VAL A 130 -2.84 -5.57 -4.39
CA VAL A 130 -3.79 -4.73 -5.13
C VAL A 130 -4.75 -5.60 -5.97
N GLY A 131 -4.24 -6.69 -6.55
CA GLY A 131 -5.05 -7.65 -7.32
C GLY A 131 -6.20 -8.29 -6.54
N PHE A 132 -6.08 -8.42 -5.21
CA PHE A 132 -7.14 -8.97 -4.36
C PHE A 132 -8.28 -8.00 -4.08
N ILE A 133 -8.11 -6.69 -4.31
CA ILE A 133 -9.14 -5.68 -4.02
C ILE A 133 -10.30 -5.73 -5.01
N GLN A 134 -10.07 -6.22 -6.24
CA GLN A 134 -11.08 -6.47 -7.28
C GLN A 134 -11.99 -5.29 -7.70
N THR A 135 -11.68 -4.04 -7.32
CA THR A 135 -12.42 -2.84 -7.78
C THR A 135 -11.93 -2.31 -9.13
N PRO A 136 -12.73 -1.49 -9.86
CA PRO A 136 -12.28 -0.85 -11.10
C PRO A 136 -11.01 0.01 -10.93
N GLU A 137 -10.87 0.69 -9.80
CA GLU A 137 -9.73 1.53 -9.48
C GLU A 137 -8.46 0.69 -9.28
N ALA A 138 -8.58 -0.45 -8.61
CA ALA A 138 -7.48 -1.38 -8.41
C ALA A 138 -7.03 -2.00 -9.75
N LYS A 139 -7.98 -2.38 -10.60
CA LYS A 139 -7.68 -2.89 -11.96
C LYS A 139 -6.95 -1.84 -12.80
N LYS A 140 -7.48 -0.61 -12.83
CA LYS A 140 -6.87 0.51 -13.55
C LYS A 140 -5.44 0.79 -13.06
N LEU A 141 -5.22 0.80 -11.74
CA LEU A 141 -3.90 1.00 -11.16
C LEU A 141 -2.91 -0.09 -11.61
N LEU A 142 -3.34 -1.35 -11.68
CA LEU A 142 -2.50 -2.45 -12.15
C LEU A 142 -2.21 -2.38 -13.65
N GLU A 143 -3.17 -1.93 -14.46
CA GLU A 143 -2.96 -1.70 -15.90
C GLU A 143 -1.92 -0.60 -16.13
N GLU A 144 -2.04 0.52 -15.44
CA GLU A 144 -1.07 1.63 -15.47
C GLU A 144 0.33 1.17 -15.03
N TYR A 145 0.40 0.38 -13.95
CA TYR A 145 1.66 -0.20 -13.48
C TYR A 145 2.30 -1.12 -14.53
N ARG A 146 1.54 -2.01 -15.16
CA ARG A 146 2.04 -2.94 -16.20
C ARG A 146 2.47 -2.23 -17.48
N ALA A 147 1.77 -1.17 -17.88
CA ALA A 147 2.15 -0.37 -19.04
C ALA A 147 3.52 0.29 -18.86
N THR A 148 3.80 0.75 -17.64
CA THR A 148 5.05 1.45 -17.30
C THR A 148 6.18 0.47 -16.97
N ASN A 149 5.86 -0.68 -16.37
CA ASN A 149 6.81 -1.65 -15.86
C ASN A 149 6.69 -2.99 -16.58
N LYS A 150 6.46 -2.97 -17.90
CA LYS A 150 6.26 -4.16 -18.75
C LYS A 150 7.20 -5.26 -18.25
N PRO A 151 6.69 -6.31 -17.60
CA PRO A 151 7.54 -7.42 -17.24
C PRO A 151 8.18 -7.87 -18.56
N ALA A 152 9.50 -8.07 -18.57
CA ALA A 152 10.12 -8.86 -19.62
C ALA A 152 9.22 -10.07 -19.78
N SER A 153 8.59 -10.18 -20.95
CA SER A 153 7.55 -11.15 -21.19
C SER A 153 8.20 -12.50 -20.97
N THR A 154 8.04 -13.09 -19.79
CA THR A 154 8.23 -14.52 -19.61
C THR A 154 6.99 -15.15 -20.21
N VAL A 155 6.82 -14.97 -21.53
CA VAL A 155 6.55 -16.15 -22.33
C VAL A 155 7.73 -17.03 -22.00
N ALA A 156 7.51 -18.07 -21.21
CA ALA A 156 8.31 -19.25 -21.39
C ALA A 156 8.09 -19.68 -22.85
N ALA A 157 8.82 -19.04 -23.77
CA ALA A 157 9.00 -19.49 -25.14
C ALA A 157 9.97 -20.67 -25.08
N ALA A 158 9.56 -21.68 -24.31
CA ALA A 158 10.20 -22.98 -24.11
C ALA A 158 9.36 -23.83 -23.14
N ALA A 159 8.04 -23.82 -23.26
CA ALA A 159 7.40 -25.13 -23.28
C ALA A 159 7.42 -25.51 -24.76
N PRO A 160 8.21 -26.49 -25.22
CA PRO A 160 7.90 -27.07 -26.51
C PRO A 160 6.46 -27.54 -26.38
N ALA A 161 5.58 -26.93 -27.18
CA ALA A 161 4.34 -27.59 -27.50
C ALA A 161 4.77 -28.97 -28.01
N LEU A 162 4.51 -30.01 -27.23
CA LEU A 162 4.46 -31.37 -27.72
C LEU A 162 3.27 -31.38 -28.70
N LEU A 163 3.47 -30.77 -29.86
CA LEU A 163 2.77 -31.13 -31.08
C LEU A 163 3.23 -32.55 -31.32
N ALA A 164 2.51 -33.51 -30.72
CA ALA A 164 2.64 -34.91 -31.07
C ALA A 164 2.37 -34.97 -32.58
N THR A 165 3.43 -35.13 -33.37
CA THR A 165 3.21 -35.42 -34.78
C THR A 165 2.63 -36.84 -34.85
N PRO A 166 1.88 -37.18 -35.91
CA PRO A 166 1.43 -38.55 -36.12
C PRO A 166 2.59 -39.57 -36.11
N GLU A 167 3.82 -39.13 -36.41
CA GLU A 167 5.03 -39.96 -36.34
C GLU A 167 5.42 -40.32 -34.90
N ASP A 168 5.26 -39.39 -33.93
CA ASP A 168 5.57 -39.63 -32.51
C ASP A 168 4.62 -40.67 -31.88
N ILE A 169 3.35 -40.66 -32.29
CA ILE A 169 2.34 -41.63 -31.85
C ILE A 169 2.69 -43.04 -32.38
N ALA A 170 3.20 -43.13 -33.60
CA ALA A 170 3.61 -44.41 -34.22
C ALA A 170 4.84 -45.02 -33.52
N LEU A 171 5.77 -44.20 -33.03
CA LEU A 171 6.93 -44.67 -32.26
C LEU A 171 6.55 -45.21 -30.88
N LEU A 172 5.56 -44.61 -30.22
CA LEU A 172 5.04 -45.10 -28.93
C LEU A 172 4.28 -46.42 -29.08
N ALA A 173 3.54 -46.60 -30.17
CA ALA A 173 2.84 -47.85 -30.46
C ALA A 173 3.82 -49.03 -30.69
N LYS A 174 4.98 -48.78 -31.32
CA LYS A 174 6.03 -49.78 -31.53
C LYS A 174 6.75 -50.21 -30.24
N ARG A 175 6.75 -49.39 -29.19
CA ARG A 175 7.47 -49.69 -27.94
C ARG A 175 6.68 -50.57 -26.96
N LYS A 176 5.37 -50.75 -27.19
CA LYS A 176 4.48 -51.46 -26.25
C LYS A 176 4.07 -52.87 -26.73
N GLY A 177 4.85 -53.44 -27.63
CA GLY A 177 4.62 -54.79 -28.15
C GLY A 177 5.92 -55.54 -28.37
N ASP A 178 6.51 -56.03 -27.28
CA ASP A 178 7.25 -57.30 -27.30
C ASP A 178 7.11 -57.92 -25.88
N PRO A 179 6.47 -59.09 -25.73
CA PRO A 179 6.34 -59.79 -24.44
C PRO A 179 7.67 -60.38 -23.95
#